data_AF-A0A1Y5SLR8-F1
#
_entry.id   AF-A0A1Y5SLR8-F1
#
_cell.length_a   1.000
_cell.length_b   1.000
_cell.length_c   1.000
_cell.angle_alpha   90.00
_cell.angle_beta   90.00
_cell.angle_gamma   90.00
#
_symmetry.space_group_name_H-M   'P 1'
#
loop_
_entity.id
_entity.type
_entity.pdbx_description
1 polymer ?
#
loop_
_entity_poly.entity_id
_entity_poly.type
_entity_poly.pdbx_seq_one_letter_code
_entity_poly.pdbx_strand_id
1 'polypeptide(L)' 'MDKDDLPPEAIRALEEAEARRKAAKPLDLPPELGGRDGLEPIRYGDWEKKGIAIDF' A
#
# COMPACT_ATOMS: atom_id res chain seq x y z
N MET A 1 6.02 -15.54 -5.64
CA MET A 1 4.93 -16.35 -5.05
C MET A 1 3.80 -16.20 -6.03
N ASP A 2 3.60 -17.23 -6.84
CA ASP A 2 2.64 -17.15 -7.93
C ASP A 2 1.23 -17.27 -7.36
N LYS A 3 0.24 -16.72 -8.06
CA LYS A 3 -1.15 -16.69 -7.58
C LYS A 3 -1.73 -18.10 -7.38
N ASP A 4 -1.12 -19.08 -8.06
CA ASP A 4 -1.44 -20.51 -8.00
C ASP A 4 -0.93 -21.20 -6.72
N ASP A 5 0.03 -20.59 -6.01
CA ASP A 5 0.53 -21.09 -4.71
C ASP A 5 -0.32 -20.63 -3.52
N LEU A 6 -1.37 -19.84 -3.77
CA LEU A 6 -2.19 -19.26 -2.72
C LEU A 6 -3.36 -20.19 -2.35
N PRO A 7 -3.71 -20.27 -1.04
CA PRO A 7 -4.92 -20.96 -0.64
C PRO A 7 -6.16 -20.31 -1.26
N PRO A 8 -7.24 -21.06 -1.52
CA PRO A 8 -8.42 -20.55 -2.22
C PRO A 8 -9.06 -19.35 -1.51
N GLU A 9 -8.94 -19.27 -0.19
CA GLU A 9 -9.41 -18.12 0.61
C GLU A 9 -8.63 -16.84 0.27
N ALA A 10 -7.30 -16.94 0.07
CA ALA A 10 -6.47 -15.80 -0.29
C ALA A 10 -6.77 -15.29 -1.70
N ILE A 11 -7.05 -16.20 -2.64
CA ILE A 11 -7.46 -15.84 -4.01
C ILE A 11 -8.78 -15.05 -3.96
N ARG A 12 -9.79 -15.55 -3.22
CA ARG A 12 -11.09 -14.87 -3.08
C ARG A 12 -10.96 -13.51 -2.42
N ALA A 13 -10.13 -13.38 -1.38
CA ALA A 13 -9.89 -12.10 -0.72
C ALA A 13 -9.27 -11.06 -1.66
N LEU A 14 -8.33 -11.48 -2.52
CA LEU A 14 -7.72 -10.62 -3.53
C LEU A 14 -8.72 -10.19 -4.60
N GLU A 15 -9.56 -11.12 -5.08
CA GLU A 15 -10.62 -10.83 -6.05
C GLU A 15 -11.64 -9.83 -5.51
N GLU A 16 -12.07 -10.00 -4.26
CA GLU A 16 -12.99 -9.07 -3.60
C GLU A 16 -12.36 -7.68 -3.42
N ALA A 17 -11.09 -7.62 -2.99
CA ALA A 17 -10.36 -6.37 -2.86
C ALA A 17 -10.19 -5.67 -4.23
N GLU A 18 -9.96 -6.41 -5.30
CA GLU A 18 -9.90 -5.88 -6.66
C GLU A 18 -11.26 -5.37 -7.13
N ALA A 19 -12.34 -6.10 -6.89
CA ALA A 19 -13.70 -5.66 -7.20
C ALA A 19 -14.04 -4.35 -6.47
N ARG A 20 -13.68 -4.23 -5.18
CA ARG A 20 -13.84 -2.99 -4.40
C ARG A 20 -13.03 -1.84 -4.98
N ARG A 21 -11.78 -2.07 -5.39
CA ARG A 21 -10.94 -1.04 -6.03
C ARG A 21 -11.51 -0.56 -7.36
N LYS A 22 -12.06 -1.47 -8.19
CA LYS A 22 -12.71 -1.11 -9.46
C LYS A 22 -14.01 -0.34 -9.26
N ALA A 23 -14.77 -0.66 -8.20
CA ALA A 23 -16.01 0.02 -7.87
C ALA A 23 -15.80 1.36 -7.13
N ALA A 24 -14.65 1.55 -6.50
CA ALA A 24 -14.30 2.80 -5.82
C ALA A 24 -14.13 3.93 -6.84
N LYS A 25 -14.77 5.06 -6.58
CA LYS A 25 -14.56 6.28 -7.37
C LYS A 25 -13.14 6.80 -7.11
N PRO A 26 -12.45 7.31 -8.14
CA PRO A 26 -11.16 7.95 -7.93
C PRO A 26 -11.36 9.13 -6.96
N LEU A 27 -10.57 9.13 -5.88
CA LEU A 27 -10.46 10.25 -4.98
C LEU A 27 -9.58 11.29 -5.68
N ASP A 28 -10.17 12.41 -6.08
CA ASP A 28 -9.43 13.56 -6.60
C ASP A 28 -8.82 14.32 -5.42
N LEU A 29 -7.76 13.74 -4.86
CA LEU A 29 -6.98 14.35 -3.79
C LEU A 29 -5.83 15.14 -4.41
N PRO A 30 -5.58 16.38 -3.96
CA PRO A 30 -4.41 17.11 -4.41
C PRO A 30 -3.15 16.31 -4.09
N PRO A 31 -2.13 16.31 -4.99
CA PRO A 31 -0.88 15.63 -4.72
C PRO A 31 -0.25 16.23 -3.46
N GLU A 32 0.26 15.37 -2.57
CA GLU A 32 1.07 15.86 -1.46
C GLU A 32 2.39 16.43 -2.01
N LEU A 33 2.59 17.73 -1.78
CA LEU A 33 3.80 18.44 -2.18
C LEU A 33 4.77 18.49 -1.00
N GLY A 34 5.99 17.98 -1.21
CA GLY A 34 7.03 17.97 -0.17
C GLY A 34 6.97 16.78 0.80
N GLY A 35 6.01 15.87 0.62
CA GLY A 35 6.00 14.57 1.28
C GLY A 35 7.09 13.64 0.73
N ARG A 36 7.53 12.67 1.53
CA ARG A 36 8.39 11.58 1.03
C ARG A 36 7.52 10.66 0.17
N ASP A 37 8.01 10.26 -1.00
CA ASP A 37 7.34 9.23 -1.80
C ASP A 37 7.13 7.97 -0.96
N GLY A 38 5.90 7.44 -0.98
CA GLY A 38 5.52 6.21 -0.27
C GLY A 38 4.70 6.44 0.98
N LEU A 39 4.41 5.35 1.67
CA LEU A 39 3.62 5.35 2.91
C LEU A 39 4.38 6.10 4.01
N GLU A 40 3.69 6.95 4.78
CA GLU A 40 4.32 7.74 5.84
C GLU A 40 5.05 6.84 6.85
N PRO A 41 6.37 7.03 7.09
CA PRO A 41 7.15 6.17 7.96
C PRO A 41 6.59 6.13 9.40
N ILE A 42 6.00 7.25 9.86
CA ILE A 42 5.35 7.36 11.17
C ILE A 42 4.13 6.42 11.29
N ARG A 43 3.38 6.19 10.20
CA ARG A 43 2.20 5.31 10.22
C ARG A 43 2.55 3.83 10.17
N TYR A 44 3.72 3.47 9.65
CA TYR A 44 4.08 2.07 9.36
C TYR A 44 5.34 1.59 10.09
N GLY A 45 5.93 2.41 10.97
CA GLY A 45 7.08 2.04 11.79
C GLY A 45 8.40 1.90 11.01
N ASP A 46 8.43 2.35 9.76
CA ASP A 46 9.62 2.28 8.90
C ASP A 46 10.42 3.57 9.02
N TRP A 47 11.25 3.67 10.05
CA TRP A 47 12.13 4.82 10.28
C TRP A 47 13.41 4.77 9.44
N GLU A 48 13.54 3.78 8.55
CA GLU A 48 14.74 3.55 7.78
C GLU A 48 14.60 4.08 6.35
N LYS A 49 15.62 4.81 5.88
CA LYS A 49 15.78 5.10 4.44
C LYS A 49 17.16 4.66 4.03
N LYS A 50 17.23 3.68 3.11
CA LYS A 50 18.50 3.08 2.65
C LYS A 50 19.35 2.54 3.81
N GLY A 51 18.72 1.96 4.85
CA GLY A 51 19.41 1.39 6.01
C GLY A 51 19.98 2.42 6.99
N ILE A 52 19.58 3.69 6.88
CA ILE A 52 19.91 4.74 7.84
C ILE A 52 18.64 5.07 8.61
N ALA A 53 18.71 4.96 9.94
CA ALA A 53 17.66 5.46 10.83
C ALA A 53 17.61 6.99 10.70
N ILE A 54 16.47 7.51 10.26
CA ILE A 54 16.25 8.95 10.09
C ILE A 54 15.27 9.42 11.15
N ASP A 55 15.76 10.27 12.04
CA ASP A 55 14.95 11.08 12.96
C ASP A 55 14.88 12.53 12.44
N PHE A 56 13.82 13.26 12.78
CA PHE A 56 13.42 14.55 12.17
C PHE A 56 14.47 15.68 12.24
#